data_AF-A0A8C7T554-F1
#
_entry.id   AF-A0A8C7T554-F1
#
_cell.length_a   1.000
_cell.length_b   1.000
_cell.length_c   1.000
_cell.angle_alpha   90.00
_cell.angle_beta   90.00
_cell.angle_gamma   90.00
#
_symmetry.space_group_name_H-M   'P 1'
#
loop_
_entity.id
_entity.type
_entity.pdbx_description
1 polymer ?
#
loop_
_entity_poly.entity_id
_entity_poly.type
_entity_poly.pdbx_seq_one_letter_code
_entity_poly.pdbx_strand_id
1 'polypeptide(L)'
;AVRTSMAGKRAALKAIDWLAFAERVPPNQRAMFNNLKTRSDAIGAKLSSLPEKPVTIDWSFYKTNVARAGMVAEFESKFSALTIPEPKDTATAAINTQEAEANKAAVAYVEASKARIGQYEKELEKFQNMIPFDQMTIDDLNDTFPETKLDKEKHPYWPHKPIAEL
;
A
#
# COMPACT_ATOMS: atom_id res chain seq x y z
N ALA A 1 12.29 24.95 -10.95
CA ALA A 1 12.27 23.52 -10.57
C ALA A 1 13.63 23.16 -10.00
N VAL A 2 13.71 22.89 -8.70
CA VAL A 2 14.97 22.56 -8.02
C VAL A 2 15.44 21.20 -8.52
N ARG A 3 16.56 21.16 -9.24
CA ARG A 3 17.24 19.91 -9.61
C ARG A 3 17.89 19.36 -8.35
N THR A 4 17.16 18.56 -7.58
CA THR A 4 17.74 17.74 -6.52
C THR A 4 18.62 16.67 -7.18
N SER A 5 19.93 16.86 -7.12
CA SER A 5 20.96 15.84 -7.43
C SER A 5 20.70 14.57 -6.62
N MET A 6 20.97 13.39 -7.19
CA MET A 6 20.83 12.09 -6.52
C MET A 6 21.66 12.00 -5.22
N ALA A 7 22.72 12.80 -5.09
CA ALA A 7 23.47 12.96 -3.84
C ALA A 7 22.58 13.50 -2.69
N GLY A 8 21.62 14.39 -2.99
CA GLY A 8 20.61 14.85 -2.03
C GLY A 8 19.53 13.81 -1.72
N LYS A 9 19.31 12.82 -2.61
CA LYS A 9 18.41 11.69 -2.35
C LYS A 9 19.03 10.64 -1.40
N ARG A 10 20.36 10.63 -1.21
CA ARG A 10 21.00 9.80 -0.17
C ARG A 10 20.63 10.24 1.25
N ALA A 11 20.31 11.52 1.46
CA ALA A 11 19.99 12.09 2.77
C ALA A 11 18.49 12.12 3.10
N ALA A 12 17.61 11.87 2.13
CA ALA A 12 16.16 11.90 2.33
C ALA A 12 15.60 10.50 2.64
N LEU A 13 16.23 9.77 3.56
CA LEU A 13 15.57 8.65 4.24
C LEU A 13 14.46 9.25 5.12
N LYS A 14 13.27 9.50 4.56
CA LYS A 14 12.08 9.65 5.40
C LYS A 14 11.96 8.35 6.17
N ALA A 15 12.10 8.40 7.49
CA ALA A 15 11.89 7.24 8.34
C ALA A 15 10.50 6.68 8.05
N ILE A 16 10.44 5.47 7.49
CA ILE A 16 9.18 4.79 7.24
C ILE A 16 8.66 4.32 8.60
N ASP A 17 7.46 4.76 8.96
CA ASP A 17 6.78 4.21 10.13
C ASP A 17 6.27 2.79 9.81
N TRP A 18 7.12 1.82 10.07
CA TRP A 18 6.82 0.40 9.82
C TRP A 18 5.69 -0.14 10.70
N LEU A 19 5.42 0.47 11.85
CA LEU A 19 4.33 0.06 12.74
C LEU A 19 2.99 0.50 12.14
N ALA A 20 2.87 1.79 11.81
CA ALA A 20 1.67 2.33 11.16
C ALA A 20 1.39 1.65 9.80
N PHE A 21 2.44 1.25 9.07
CA PHE A 21 2.27 0.51 7.83
C PHE A 21 1.78 -0.92 8.08
N ALA A 22 2.32 -1.62 9.08
CA ALA A 22 1.89 -2.98 9.42
C ALA A 22 0.40 -3.06 9.83
N GLU A 23 -0.13 -2.05 10.52
CA GLU A 23 -1.54 -1.98 10.92
C GLU A 23 -2.51 -1.92 9.74
N ARG A 24 -2.08 -1.33 8.62
CA ARG A 24 -2.88 -1.16 7.41
C ARG A 24 -2.82 -2.35 6.46
N VAL A 25 -1.89 -3.30 6.70
CA VAL A 25 -1.67 -4.45 5.81
C VAL A 25 -2.67 -5.57 6.12
N PRO A 26 -3.50 -5.96 5.14
CA PRO A 26 -4.41 -7.09 5.29
C PRO A 26 -3.66 -8.42 5.54
N PRO A 27 -4.26 -9.41 6.23
CA PRO A 27 -3.59 -10.66 6.59
C PRO A 27 -2.99 -11.41 5.40
N ASN A 28 -3.66 -11.41 4.25
CA ASN A 28 -3.21 -12.04 3.00
C ASN A 28 -1.96 -11.38 2.39
N GLN A 29 -1.64 -10.14 2.77
CA GLN A 29 -0.50 -9.38 2.24
C GLN A 29 0.68 -9.28 3.22
N ARG A 30 0.57 -9.83 4.43
CA ARG A 30 1.63 -9.78 5.46
C ARG A 30 2.96 -10.36 4.99
N ALA A 31 2.93 -11.44 4.20
CA ALA A 31 4.15 -12.03 3.65
C ALA A 31 4.88 -11.07 2.70
N MET A 32 4.15 -10.35 1.85
CA MET A 32 4.72 -9.35 0.93
C MET A 32 5.30 -8.16 1.70
N PHE A 33 4.60 -7.69 2.74
CA PHE A 33 5.09 -6.63 3.64
C PHE A 33 6.40 -7.01 4.34
N ASN A 34 6.48 -8.22 4.91
CA ASN A 34 7.70 -8.69 5.58
C ASN A 34 8.89 -8.78 4.61
N ASN A 35 8.64 -9.21 3.37
CA ASN A 35 9.66 -9.24 2.32
C ASN A 35 10.14 -7.84 1.95
N LEU A 36 9.23 -6.87 1.80
CA LEU A 36 9.56 -5.49 1.52
C LEU A 36 10.40 -4.88 2.65
N LYS A 37 9.97 -5.05 3.90
CA LYS A 37 10.69 -4.56 5.08
C LYS A 37 12.10 -5.12 5.14
N THR A 38 12.26 -6.44 5.02
CA THR A 38 13.56 -7.10 5.05
C THR A 38 14.50 -6.58 3.96
N ARG A 39 13.99 -6.38 2.74
CA ARG A 39 14.78 -5.81 1.63
C ARG A 39 15.15 -4.36 1.87
N SER A 40 14.22 -3.55 2.39
CA SER A 40 14.46 -2.14 2.73
C SER A 40 15.54 -2.00 3.80
N ASP A 41 15.42 -2.77 4.88
CA ASP A 41 16.38 -2.75 5.99
C ASP A 41 17.76 -3.24 5.54
N ALA A 42 17.81 -4.30 4.71
CA ALA A 42 19.07 -4.80 4.16
C ALA A 42 19.76 -3.79 3.23
N ILE A 43 18.99 -3.05 2.41
CA ILE A 43 19.53 -1.98 1.57
C ILE A 43 19.99 -0.80 2.42
N GLY A 44 19.20 -0.42 3.44
CA GLY A 44 19.56 0.63 4.39
C GLY A 44 20.87 0.34 5.12
N ALA A 45 21.02 -0.88 5.65
CA ALA A 45 22.24 -1.33 6.32
C ALA A 45 23.46 -1.30 5.37
N LYS A 46 23.30 -1.78 4.13
CA LYS A 46 24.37 -1.70 3.11
C LYS A 46 24.74 -0.26 2.78
N LEU A 47 23.75 0.63 2.64
CA LEU A 47 23.99 2.03 2.36
C LEU A 47 24.75 2.71 3.51
N SER A 48 24.37 2.46 4.75
CA SER A 48 25.06 2.99 5.94
C SER A 48 26.48 2.42 6.12
N SER A 49 26.75 1.21 5.63
CA SER A 49 28.09 0.61 5.67
C SER A 49 29.07 1.19 4.65
N LEU A 50 28.56 1.85 3.60
CA LEU A 50 29.39 2.45 2.56
C LEU A 50 29.86 3.84 3.02
N PRO A 51 31.15 4.17 2.91
CA PRO A 51 31.64 5.50 3.24
C PRO A 51 31.04 6.54 2.29
N GLU A 52 30.66 7.71 2.83
CA GLU A 52 30.05 8.79 2.04
C GLU A 52 30.97 9.33 0.95
N LYS A 53 32.28 9.29 1.20
CA LYS A 53 33.33 9.71 0.27
C LYS A 53 34.15 8.49 -0.16
N PRO A 54 34.57 8.41 -1.44
CA PRO A 54 35.53 7.41 -1.86
C PRO A 54 36.83 7.55 -1.06
N VAL A 55 37.56 6.45 -0.87
CA VAL A 55 38.85 6.44 -0.18
C VAL A 55 39.80 7.40 -0.91
N THR A 56 40.36 8.36 -0.18
CA THR A 56 41.36 9.28 -0.71
C THR A 56 42.66 8.53 -0.97
N ILE A 57 43.10 8.50 -2.23
CA ILE A 57 44.38 7.90 -2.61
C ILE A 57 45.50 8.88 -2.27
N ASP A 58 46.51 8.44 -1.52
CA ASP A 58 47.73 9.23 -1.28
C ASP A 58 48.66 9.16 -2.50
N TRP A 59 48.42 10.03 -3.48
CA TRP A 59 49.22 10.12 -4.69
C TRP A 59 50.67 10.55 -4.42
N SER A 60 50.96 11.25 -3.32
CA SER A 60 52.30 11.69 -2.97
C SER A 60 53.19 10.51 -2.58
N PHE A 61 52.68 9.59 -1.76
CA PHE A 61 53.38 8.37 -1.38
C PHE A 61 53.76 7.52 -2.60
N TYR A 62 52.87 7.37 -3.58
CA TYR A 62 53.14 6.60 -4.79
C TYR A 62 54.10 7.31 -5.74
N LYS A 63 54.05 8.65 -5.84
CA LYS A 63 55.02 9.41 -6.66
C LYS A 63 56.46 9.23 -6.16
N THR A 64 56.67 9.07 -4.86
CA THR A 64 58.01 8.87 -4.25
C THR A 64 58.52 7.43 -4.38
N ASN A 65 57.64 6.44 -4.30
CA ASN A 65 58.04 5.02 -4.24
C ASN A 65 58.00 4.28 -5.59
N VAL A 66 57.35 4.83 -6.61
CA VAL A 66 57.25 4.20 -7.94
C VAL A 66 58.41 4.65 -8.83
N ALA A 67 59.25 3.69 -9.24
CA ALA A 67 60.45 3.94 -10.04
C ALA A 67 60.17 4.52 -11.45
N ARG A 68 58.96 4.33 -12.00
CA ARG A 68 58.57 4.91 -13.30
C ARG A 68 58.00 6.32 -13.11
N ALA A 69 58.85 7.32 -13.33
CA ALA A 69 58.44 8.72 -13.38
C ALA A 69 57.33 8.92 -14.43
N GLY A 70 56.25 9.64 -14.06
CA GLY A 70 55.13 9.99 -14.94
C GLY A 70 53.91 9.05 -14.88
N MET A 71 54.09 7.76 -14.56
CA MET A 71 52.97 6.80 -14.52
C MET A 71 51.92 7.18 -13.46
N VAL A 72 52.36 7.57 -12.26
CA VAL A 72 51.45 7.95 -11.16
C VAL A 72 50.68 9.24 -11.49
N ALA A 73 51.28 10.18 -12.23
CA ALA A 73 50.61 11.40 -12.66
C ALA A 73 49.54 11.15 -13.74
N GLU A 74 49.78 10.20 -14.65
CA GLU A 74 48.77 9.78 -15.63
C GLU A 74 47.58 9.09 -14.96
N PHE A 75 47.81 8.25 -13.95
CA PHE A 75 46.74 7.60 -13.19
C PHE A 75 45.94 8.59 -12.33
N GLU A 76 46.59 9.56 -11.69
CA GLU A 76 45.91 10.63 -10.95
C GLU A 76 45.00 11.45 -11.87
N SER A 77 45.50 11.82 -13.06
CA SER A 77 44.72 12.54 -14.07
C SER A 77 43.50 11.72 -14.54
N LYS A 78 43.70 10.46 -14.91
CA LYS A 78 42.61 9.56 -15.35
C LYS A 78 41.60 9.25 -14.23
N PHE A 79 42.05 9.14 -12.99
CA PHE A 79 41.17 8.90 -11.84
C PHE A 79 40.31 10.14 -11.52
N SER A 80 40.89 11.34 -11.60
CA SER A 80 40.14 12.58 -11.41
C SER A 80 39.13 12.86 -12.53
N ALA A 81 39.42 12.40 -13.75
CA ALA A 81 38.53 12.49 -14.91
C ALA A 81 37.39 11.44 -14.89
N LEU A 82 37.51 10.38 -14.08
CA LEU A 82 36.50 9.33 -14.01
C LEU A 82 35.29 9.80 -13.21
N THR A 83 34.21 10.14 -13.89
CA THR A 83 32.90 10.36 -13.28
C THR A 83 32.17 9.02 -13.14
N ILE A 84 31.76 8.67 -11.92
CA ILE A 84 30.93 7.48 -11.70
C ILE A 84 29.52 7.81 -12.20
N PRO A 85 29.00 7.11 -13.22
CA PRO A 85 27.67 7.38 -13.73
C PRO A 85 26.62 7.07 -12.65
N GLU A 86 25.75 8.04 -12.39
CA GLU A 86 24.65 7.85 -11.45
C GLU A 86 23.63 6.83 -12.00
N PRO A 87 23.03 5.98 -11.16
CA PRO A 87 21.95 5.10 -11.59
C PRO A 87 20.79 5.91 -12.16
N LYS A 88 20.38 5.60 -13.39
CA LYS A 88 19.18 6.21 -13.99
C LYS A 88 17.92 5.68 -13.30
N ASP A 89 17.04 6.59 -12.91
CA ASP A 89 15.74 6.25 -12.34
C ASP A 89 14.78 5.75 -13.43
N THR A 90 14.42 4.47 -13.36
CA THR A 90 13.45 3.82 -14.26
C THR A 90 12.15 3.46 -13.55
N ALA A 91 12.13 3.50 -12.21
CA ALA A 91 11.05 2.93 -11.39
C ALA A 91 9.98 3.96 -11.01
N THR A 92 10.35 5.24 -10.87
CA THR A 92 9.42 6.29 -10.42
C THR A 92 8.19 6.42 -11.32
N ALA A 93 8.34 6.25 -12.64
CA ALA A 93 7.20 6.31 -13.57
C ALA A 93 6.19 5.18 -13.33
N ALA A 94 6.67 3.96 -13.10
CA ALA A 94 5.80 2.81 -12.83
C ALA A 94 5.08 2.94 -11.49
N ILE A 95 5.77 3.44 -10.46
CA ILE A 95 5.19 3.68 -9.13
C ILE A 95 4.06 4.71 -9.21
N ASN A 96 4.27 5.82 -9.92
CA ASN A 96 3.24 6.85 -10.07
C ASN A 96 1.98 6.33 -10.77
N THR A 97 2.12 5.47 -11.77
CA THR A 97 0.99 4.82 -12.44
C THR A 97 0.22 3.91 -11.48
N GLN A 98 0.94 3.07 -10.72
CA GLN A 98 0.34 2.18 -9.73
C GLN A 98 -0.38 2.95 -8.61
N GLU A 99 0.19 4.07 -8.16
CA GLU A 99 -0.43 4.96 -7.17
C GLU A 99 -1.73 5.57 -7.71
N ALA A 100 -1.72 6.04 -8.97
CA ALA A 100 -2.90 6.59 -9.60
C ALA A 100 -4.04 5.55 -9.75
N GLU A 101 -3.71 4.30 -10.09
CA GLU A 101 -4.68 3.20 -10.17
C GLU A 101 -5.25 2.84 -8.79
N ALA A 102 -4.39 2.72 -7.78
CA ALA A 102 -4.81 2.43 -6.40
C ALA A 102 -5.71 3.54 -5.85
N ASN A 103 -5.42 4.81 -6.13
CA ASN A 103 -6.24 5.94 -5.71
C ASN A 103 -7.64 5.91 -6.34
N LYS A 104 -7.77 5.54 -7.61
CA LYS A 104 -9.08 5.37 -8.26
C LYS A 104 -9.90 4.27 -7.59
N ALA A 105 -9.28 3.12 -7.30
CA ALA A 105 -9.95 2.02 -6.62
C ALA A 105 -10.39 2.40 -5.19
N ALA A 106 -9.54 3.15 -4.46
CA ALA A 106 -9.86 3.64 -3.12
C ALA A 106 -11.05 4.60 -3.12
N VAL A 107 -11.09 5.56 -4.05
CA VAL A 107 -12.22 6.50 -4.17
C VAL A 107 -13.52 5.75 -4.48
N ALA A 108 -13.50 4.84 -5.45
CA ALA A 108 -14.67 4.02 -5.78
C ALA A 108 -15.16 3.19 -4.59
N TYR A 109 -14.23 2.61 -3.81
CA TYR A 109 -14.57 1.86 -2.60
C TYR A 109 -15.21 2.75 -1.52
N VAL A 110 -14.70 3.96 -1.33
CA VAL A 110 -15.27 4.93 -0.37
C VAL A 110 -16.69 5.32 -0.77
N GLU A 111 -16.93 5.62 -2.05
CA GLU A 111 -18.26 5.96 -2.56
C GLU A 111 -19.26 4.80 -2.39
N ALA A 112 -18.86 3.58 -2.78
CA ALA A 112 -19.67 2.39 -2.58
C ALA A 112 -19.95 2.11 -1.09
N SER A 113 -18.99 2.41 -0.20
CA SER A 113 -19.17 2.26 1.24
C SER A 113 -20.14 3.28 1.81
N LYS A 114 -20.08 4.54 1.37
CA LYS A 114 -21.06 5.57 1.77
C LYS A 114 -22.48 5.20 1.34
N ALA A 115 -22.64 4.65 0.13
CA ALA A 115 -23.94 4.17 -0.34
C ALA A 115 -24.48 3.03 0.56
N ARG A 116 -23.63 2.07 0.93
CA ARG A 116 -23.99 0.98 1.86
C ARG A 116 -24.36 1.49 3.25
N ILE A 117 -23.60 2.45 3.79
CA ILE A 117 -23.91 3.09 5.08
C ILE A 117 -25.31 3.70 5.04
N GLY A 118 -25.64 4.46 3.99
CA GLY A 118 -26.97 5.07 3.86
C GLY A 118 -28.11 4.06 3.67
N GLN A 119 -27.84 2.86 3.13
CA GLN A 119 -28.82 1.77 3.12
C GLN A 119 -29.03 1.19 4.51
N TYR A 120 -27.93 0.87 5.22
CA TYR A 120 -28.00 0.32 6.56
C TYR A 120 -28.61 1.29 7.58
N GLU A 121 -28.36 2.59 7.45
CA GLU A 121 -29.00 3.61 8.31
C GLU A 121 -30.52 3.60 8.15
N LYS A 122 -31.04 3.47 6.92
CA LYS A 122 -32.49 3.36 6.68
C LYS A 122 -33.08 2.06 7.23
N GLU A 123 -32.36 0.94 7.09
CA GLU A 123 -32.78 -0.33 7.69
C GLU A 123 -32.80 -0.24 9.22
N LEU A 124 -31.80 0.41 9.81
CA LEU A 124 -31.70 0.64 11.25
C LEU A 124 -32.87 1.52 11.75
N GLU A 125 -33.18 2.61 11.03
CA GLU A 125 -34.37 3.43 11.30
C GLU A 125 -35.67 2.63 11.20
N LYS A 126 -35.80 1.73 10.22
CA LYS A 126 -36.95 0.83 10.11
C LYS A 126 -37.07 -0.03 11.38
N PHE A 127 -35.99 -0.62 11.85
CA PHE A 127 -36.00 -1.47 13.05
C PHE A 127 -36.24 -0.68 14.35
N GLN A 128 -35.72 0.55 14.46
CA GLN A 128 -35.95 1.41 15.63
C GLN A 128 -37.40 1.89 15.74
N ASN A 129 -38.04 2.18 14.60
CA ASN A 129 -39.42 2.66 14.55
C ASN A 129 -40.44 1.51 14.50
N MET A 130 -39.99 0.26 14.46
CA MET A 130 -40.87 -0.89 14.42
C MET A 130 -41.58 -1.08 15.76
N ILE A 131 -42.84 -1.50 15.70
CA ILE A 131 -43.61 -1.88 16.88
C ILE A 131 -42.86 -3.04 17.59
N PRO A 132 -42.72 -3.01 18.93
CA PRO A 132 -42.14 -4.13 19.66
C PRO A 132 -42.82 -5.45 19.28
N PHE A 133 -42.03 -6.51 19.08
CA PHE A 133 -42.55 -7.81 18.63
C PHE A 133 -43.68 -8.35 19.51
N ASP A 134 -43.67 -8.09 20.81
CA ASP A 134 -44.72 -8.52 21.75
C ASP A 134 -46.09 -7.85 21.52
N GLN A 135 -46.12 -6.73 20.79
CA GLN A 135 -47.32 -5.93 20.50
C GLN A 135 -47.68 -5.92 19.01
N MET A 136 -46.88 -6.57 18.17
CA MET A 136 -47.05 -6.57 16.73
C MET A 136 -48.11 -7.59 16.31
N THR A 137 -49.09 -7.18 15.50
CA THR A 137 -50.08 -8.11 14.95
C THR A 137 -49.51 -8.88 13.76
N ILE A 138 -50.15 -10.00 13.38
CA ILE A 138 -49.74 -10.78 12.21
C ILE A 138 -49.84 -9.95 10.92
N ASP A 139 -50.81 -9.02 10.85
CA ASP A 139 -50.97 -8.14 9.69
C ASP A 139 -49.84 -7.10 9.63
N ASP A 140 -49.49 -6.47 10.76
CA ASP A 140 -48.34 -5.54 10.85
C ASP A 140 -47.01 -6.24 10.51
N LEU A 141 -46.86 -7.50 10.94
CA LEU A 141 -45.69 -8.34 10.63
C LEU A 141 -45.61 -8.62 9.13
N ASN A 142 -46.72 -8.96 8.48
CA ASN A 142 -46.76 -9.23 7.05
C ASN A 142 -46.55 -7.95 6.20
N ASP A 143 -46.96 -6.79 6.70
CA ASP A 143 -46.73 -5.50 6.03
C ASP A 143 -45.26 -5.05 6.15
N THR A 144 -44.63 -5.31 7.30
CA THR A 144 -43.21 -4.99 7.53
C THR A 144 -42.25 -6.01 6.91
N PHE A 145 -42.64 -7.29 6.86
CA PHE A 145 -41.88 -8.42 6.34
C PHE A 145 -42.75 -9.26 5.37
N PRO A 146 -42.95 -8.81 4.13
CA PRO A 146 -43.80 -9.53 3.17
C PRO A 146 -43.30 -10.95 2.84
N GLU A 147 -42.02 -11.26 3.07
CA GLU A 147 -41.41 -12.58 2.89
C GLU A 147 -41.88 -13.65 3.90
N THR A 148 -42.42 -13.22 5.05
CA THR A 148 -43.01 -14.13 6.04
C THR A 148 -44.46 -14.45 5.72
N LYS A 149 -45.10 -13.70 4.81
CA LYS A 149 -46.49 -13.92 4.42
C LYS A 149 -46.66 -15.28 3.74
N LEU A 150 -47.55 -16.10 4.29
CA LEU A 150 -47.87 -17.42 3.74
C LEU A 150 -48.88 -17.28 2.59
N ASP A 151 -48.52 -17.78 1.40
CA ASP A 151 -49.40 -17.78 0.23
C ASP A 151 -50.30 -19.03 0.24
N LYS A 152 -51.44 -18.92 0.94
CA LYS A 152 -52.40 -20.02 1.09
C LYS A 152 -53.23 -20.27 -0.16
N GLU A 153 -53.29 -19.33 -1.11
CA GLU A 153 -54.02 -19.53 -2.38
C GLU A 153 -53.18 -20.39 -3.33
N LYS A 154 -51.89 -20.07 -3.45
CA LYS A 154 -50.97 -20.81 -4.31
C LYS A 154 -50.48 -22.11 -3.68
N HIS A 155 -50.33 -22.13 -2.35
CA HIS A 155 -49.90 -23.30 -1.59
C HIS A 155 -50.92 -23.62 -0.50
N PRO A 156 -52.03 -24.33 -0.82
CA PRO A 156 -53.13 -24.57 0.11
C PRO A 156 -52.75 -25.44 1.31
N TYR A 157 -51.72 -26.28 1.18
CA TYR A 157 -51.30 -27.21 2.20
C TYR A 157 -50.01 -26.75 2.89
N TRP A 158 -49.87 -27.10 4.16
CA TRP A 158 -48.63 -26.89 4.92
C TRP A 158 -47.44 -27.49 4.13
N PRO A 159 -46.29 -26.80 4.03
CA PRO A 159 -45.86 -25.61 4.77
C PRO A 159 -46.15 -24.25 4.10
N HIS A 160 -47.08 -24.20 3.13
CA HIS A 160 -47.46 -22.97 2.41
C HIS A 160 -46.29 -22.26 1.68
N LYS A 161 -45.22 -23.01 1.39
CA LYS A 161 -44.06 -22.62 0.59
C LYS A 161 -43.61 -23.79 -0.28
N PRO A 162 -42.89 -23.56 -1.39
CA PRO A 162 -42.32 -24.63 -2.20
C PRO A 162 -41.39 -25.51 -1.36
N ILE A 163 -41.47 -26.84 -1.54
CA ILE A 163 -40.61 -27.80 -0.80
C ILE A 163 -39.12 -27.55 -1.04
N ALA A 164 -38.75 -26.97 -2.18
CA ALA A 164 -37.36 -26.62 -2.51
C ALA A 164 -36.81 -25.40 -1.74
N GLU A 165 -37.68 -24.62 -1.09
CA GLU A 165 -37.31 -23.43 -0.30
C GLU A 165 -37.35 -23.69 1.22
N LEU A 166 -37.63 -24.93 1.63
CA LEU A 166 -37.54 -25.42 3.01
C LEU A 166 -36.12 -25.89 3.34
#